data_AF-A0A402AXS2-F1
#
_entry.id   AF-A0A402AXS2-F1
#
_cell.length_a   1.000
_cell.length_b   1.000
_cell.length_c   1.000
_cell.angle_alpha   90.00
_cell.angle_beta   90.00
_cell.angle_gamma   90.00
#
_symmetry.space_group_name_H-M   'P 1'
#
loop_
_entity.id
_entity.type
_entity.pdbx_description
1 polymer ?
#
loop_
_entity_poly.entity_id
_entity_poly.type
_entity_poly.pdbx_seq_one_letter_code
_entity_poly.pdbx_strand_id
1 'polypeptide(L)' 'MNSFDQLAQEIFRQKQHMEALQAENAELHRQISDIQDGRGVFVMIGDQRYSLRSLKEAMGDHERFRTTY' A
#
# COMPACT_ATOMS: atom_id res chain seq x y z
N MET A 1 23.10 -39.81 11.46
CA MET A 1 23.02 -38.38 11.10
C MET A 1 21.63 -37.90 11.53
N ASN A 2 21.56 -36.95 12.45
CA ASN A 2 20.42 -36.71 13.34
C ASN A 2 19.24 -36.04 12.61
N SER A 3 18.11 -36.73 12.50
CA SER A 3 16.86 -36.21 11.91
C SER A 3 16.35 -34.95 12.64
N PHE A 4 16.69 -34.79 13.92
CA PHE A 4 16.33 -33.61 14.71
C PHE A 4 17.05 -32.34 14.23
N ASP A 5 18.33 -32.44 13.88
CA ASP A 5 19.11 -31.29 13.39
C ASP A 5 18.61 -30.83 12.01
N GLN A 6 18.15 -31.78 11.18
CA GLN A 6 17.52 -31.47 9.89
C GLN A 6 16.18 -30.77 10.08
N LEU A 7 15.35 -31.24 11.03
CA LEU A 7 14.07 -30.60 11.35
C LEU A 7 14.27 -29.18 11.88
N ALA A 8 15.26 -28.99 12.77
CA ALA A 8 15.59 -27.67 13.32
C ALA A 8 16.06 -26.70 12.22
N GLN A 9 16.89 -27.15 11.27
CA GLN A 9 17.31 -26.34 10.13
C GLN A 9 16.14 -25.96 9.23
N GLU A 10 15.21 -26.88 8.98
CA GLU A 10 14.08 -26.60 8.10
C GLU A 10 13.08 -25.65 8.74
N ILE A 11 12.80 -25.79 10.04
CA ILE A 11 11.99 -24.82 10.80
C ILE A 11 12.65 -23.43 10.78
N PHE A 12 13.98 -23.37 10.93
CA PHE A 12 14.69 -22.11 10.87
C PHE A 12 14.56 -21.44 9.48
N ARG A 13 14.73 -22.20 8.40
CA ARG A 13 14.52 -21.71 7.02
C ARG A 13 13.09 -21.23 6.81
N GLN A 14 12.10 -21.99 7.27
CA GLN A 14 10.70 -21.60 7.17
C GLN A 14 10.43 -20.29 7.89
N LYS A 15 11.02 -20.09 9.08
CA LYS A 15 10.91 -18.84 9.83
C LYS A 15 11.49 -17.66 9.03
N GLN A 16 12.68 -17.82 8.46
CA GLN A 16 13.29 -16.76 7.64
C GLN A 16 12.45 -16.41 6.40
N HIS A 17 11.88 -17.41 5.73
CA HIS A 17 10.96 -17.18 4.62
C HIS A 17 9.69 -16.44 5.06
N MET A 18 9.12 -16.81 6.22
CA MET A 18 7.95 -16.15 6.76
C MET A 18 8.23 -14.67 7.08
N GLU A 19 9.38 -14.36 7.69
CA GLU A 19 9.79 -12.99 7.99
C GLU A 19 9.96 -12.16 6.70
N ALA A 20 10.55 -12.75 5.65
CA ALA A 20 10.69 -12.08 4.36
C ALA A 20 9.33 -11.79 3.71
N LEU A 21 8.42 -12.77 3.73
CA LEU A 21 7.05 -12.61 3.20
C LEU A 21 6.25 -11.55 3.98
N GLN A 22 6.42 -11.46 5.29
CA GLN A 22 5.77 -10.42 6.10
C GLN A 22 6.28 -9.02 5.74
N ALA A 23 7.59 -8.87 5.55
CA ALA A 23 8.18 -7.60 5.13
C ALA A 23 7.67 -7.18 3.74
N GLU A 24 7.63 -8.12 2.78
CA GLU A 24 7.08 -7.87 1.44
C GLU A 24 5.60 -7.49 1.49
N ASN A 25 4.79 -8.20 2.28
CA ASN A 25 3.37 -7.91 2.42
C ASN A 25 3.12 -6.51 3.01
N ALA A 26 3.90 -6.10 4.01
CA ALA A 26 3.82 -4.76 4.58
C ALA A 26 4.16 -3.68 3.54
N GLU A 27 5.17 -3.90 2.72
CA GLU A 27 5.57 -2.98 1.65
C GLU A 27 4.51 -2.92 0.54
N LEU A 28 3.92 -4.05 0.13
CA LEU A 28 2.82 -4.06 -0.83
C LEU A 28 1.61 -3.28 -0.34
N HIS A 29 1.22 -3.45 0.93
CA HIS A 29 0.13 -2.67 1.51
C HIS A 29 0.45 -1.17 1.54
N ARG A 30 1.70 -0.80 1.84
CA ARG A 30 2.14 0.59 1.76
C ARG A 30 1.99 1.15 0.34
N GLN A 31 2.45 0.40 -0.67
CA GLN A 31 2.34 0.81 -2.07
C GLN A 31 0.88 0.94 -2.51
N ILE A 32 0.02 0.00 -2.13
CA ILE A 32 -1.42 0.07 -2.40
C ILE A 32 -2.04 1.28 -1.72
N SER A 33 -1.70 1.56 -0.46
CA SER A 33 -2.17 2.75 0.25
C SER A 33 -1.75 4.04 -0.46
N ASP A 34 -0.50 4.12 -0.91
CA ASP A 34 0.00 5.29 -1.64
C ASP A 34 -0.75 5.50 -2.96
N ILE A 35 -1.07 4.41 -3.68
CA ILE A 35 -1.90 4.46 -4.90
C ILE A 35 -3.33 4.89 -4.58
N GLN A 36 -3.95 4.33 -3.53
CA GLN A 36 -5.31 4.69 -3.08
C GLN A 36 -5.41 6.14 -2.61
N ASP A 37 -4.33 6.68 -2.05
CA ASP A 37 -4.18 8.10 -1.72
C ASP A 37 -4.01 8.98 -2.97
N GLY A 38 -3.97 8.38 -4.16
CA GLY A 38 -3.78 9.08 -5.43
C GLY A 38 -2.35 9.59 -5.62
N ARG A 39 -1.37 9.11 -4.84
CA ARG A 39 0.04 9.50 -5.01
C ARG A 39 0.57 8.85 -6.28
N GLY A 40 1.05 9.68 -7.21
CA GLY A 40 1.57 9.22 -8.49
C GLY A 40 0.50 8.90 -9.55
N VAL A 41 -0.80 9.00 -9.22
CA VAL A 41 -1.90 8.86 -10.19
C VAL A 41 -2.31 10.22 -10.72
N PHE A 42 -2.32 10.37 -12.04
CA PHE A 42 -2.66 11.62 -12.71
C PHE A 42 -3.74 11.41 -13.75
N VAL A 43 -4.67 12.37 -13.84
CA VAL A 43 -5.75 12.37 -14.82
C VAL A 43 -5.57 13.58 -15.73
N MET A 44 -5.76 13.37 -17.03
CA MET A 44 -5.79 14.44 -18.02
C MET A 44 -7.24 14.89 -18.22
N ILE A 45 -7.52 16.18 -18.04
CA ILE A 45 -8.82 16.79 -18.35
C ILE A 45 -8.55 17.93 -19.33
N GLY A 46 -8.98 17.76 -20.58
CA GLY A 46 -8.55 18.63 -21.67
C GLY A 46 -7.03 18.60 -21.83
N ASP A 47 -6.40 19.77 -21.84
CA ASP A 47 -4.94 19.94 -21.97
C ASP A 47 -4.23 20.10 -20.60
N GLN A 48 -4.95 19.84 -19.49
CA GLN A 48 -4.42 20.02 -18.13
C GLN A 48 -4.29 18.68 -17.40
N ARG A 49 -3.17 18.51 -16.69
CA ARG A 49 -2.85 17.33 -15.88
C ARG A 49 -3.12 17.61 -14.41
N TYR A 50 -4.00 16.81 -13.80
CA TYR A 50 -4.33 16.91 -12.38
C TYR A 50 -3.84 15.67 -11.63
N SER A 51 -3.33 15.87 -10.41
CA SER A 51 -3.10 14.73 -9.52
C SER A 51 -4.44 14.28 -8.94
N LEU A 52 -4.66 12.96 -8.87
CA LEU A 52 -5.93 12.42 -8.35
C LEU A 52 -6.15 12.83 -6.88
N ARG A 53 -5.06 12.97 -6.13
CA ARG A 53 -5.08 13.49 -4.76
C ARG A 53 -5.65 14.91 -4.68
N SER A 54 -5.15 15.82 -5.52
CA SER A 54 -5.62 17.22 -5.54
C SER A 54 -7.11 17.32 -5.91
N LEU A 55 -7.58 16.45 -6.82
CA LEU A 55 -9.01 16.38 -7.16
C LEU A 55 -9.85 15.89 -5.97
N LYS A 56 -9.40 14.85 -5.26
CA LYS A 56 -10.09 14.32 -4.07
C LYS A 56 -10.13 15.35 -2.93
N GLU A 57 -9.05 16.08 -2.71
CA GLU A 57 -8.99 17.17 -1.73
C GLU A 57 -9.99 18.29 -2.08
N ALA A 58 -10.01 18.74 -3.34
CA ALA A 58 -10.95 19.76 -3.81
C ALA A 58 -12.43 19.32 -3.70
N MET A 59 -12.72 18.04 -3.92
CA MET A 59 -14.08 17.49 -3.78
C MET A 59 -14.49 17.30 -2.30
N GLY A 60 -13.56 16.88 -1.43
CA GLY A 60 -13.81 16.71 0.00
C GLY A 60 -14.06 18.03 0.73
N ASP A 61 -13.42 19.11 0.30
CA ASP A 61 -13.76 20.46 0.77
C ASP A 61 -15.18 20.84 0.36
N HIS A 62 -15.60 20.50 -0.86
CA HIS A 62 -16.93 20.83 -1.39
C HIS A 62 -18.08 20.09 -0.67
N GLU A 63 -17.84 18.89 -0.13
CA GLU A 63 -18.80 18.17 0.73
C GLU A 63 -18.95 18.82 2.11
N ARG A 64 -17.86 19.32 2.69
CA ARG A 64 -17.91 20.04 3.97
C ARG A 64 -18.70 21.35 3.89
N PHE A 65 -18.73 22.01 2.74
CA PHE A 65 -19.53 23.22 2.54
C PHE A 65 -21.03 22.96 2.28
N ARG A 66 -21.43 21.74 1.90
CA ARG A 66 -22.86 21.40 1.69
C ARG A 66 -23.60 21.01 2.98
N THR A 67 -22.89 20.63 4.03
CA THR A 67 -23.52 20.15 5.29
C THR A 67 -23.84 21.26 6.29
N THR A 68 -23.67 22.53 5.92
CA THR A 68 -23.75 23.68 6.84
C THR A 68 -24.94 24.61 6.60
N TYR A 69 -25.96 24.18 5.86
CA TYR A 69 -27.21 24.94 5.65
C TYR A 69 -28.44 24.08 5.87
#